data_AF-A0A260Z2B7-F1
#
_entry.id   AF-A0A260Z2B7-F1
#
_cell.length_a   1.000
_cell.length_b   1.000
_cell.length_c   1.000
_cell.angle_alpha   90.00
_cell.angle_beta   90.00
_cell.angle_gamma   90.00
#
_symmetry.space_group_name_H-M   'P 1'
#
loop_
_entity.id
_entity.type
_entity.pdbx_description
1 polymer ?
#
loop_
_entity_poly.entity_id
_entity_poly.type
_entity_poly.pdbx_seq_one_letter_code
_entity_poly.pdbx_strand_id
1 'polypeptide(L)'
;IEENDGVRIDPNLVEFNPALRSLAKLFLNSAWGKFAQNPLKAELRLMKLEDYVEISKFFEAPGYEPKNLIRWNEDMVFVGRQISKDALTTTKFTNIMYGIITTSAARIRLYDAMQRVGASNLIYCDTDSVMFRQKRGQDLLGDLKGDGLGKLTNEVPNGKKIVEVVTVAPKVYGIKFENDDGENSYSIKAKGITLNKKSAEAVTFDAMKKMVC
;
A
#
# COMPACT_ATOMS: atom_id res chain seq x y z
N ILE A 1 16.35 25.60 8.02
CA ILE A 1 15.04 25.29 8.65
C ILE A 1 15.28 24.06 9.52
N GLU A 2 15.38 24.22 10.84
CA GLU A 2 15.55 23.13 11.83
C GLU A 2 14.25 22.80 12.57
N GLU A 3 13.18 23.58 12.39
CA GLU A 3 12.02 23.60 13.29
C GLU A 3 11.09 22.37 13.24
N ASN A 4 11.10 21.56 12.17
CA ASN A 4 10.16 20.42 12.06
C ASN A 4 10.77 19.10 12.54
N ASP A 5 11.88 18.68 11.93
CA ASP A 5 12.36 17.30 12.04
C ASP A 5 13.71 17.18 12.78
N GLY A 6 14.22 18.30 13.32
CA GLY A 6 15.56 18.35 13.95
C GLY A 6 16.71 18.15 12.95
N VAL A 7 16.42 18.22 11.65
CA VAL A 7 17.37 18.09 10.55
C VAL A 7 17.48 19.42 9.82
N ARG A 8 18.70 19.94 9.69
CA ARG A 8 18.98 21.14 8.90
C ARG A 8 18.92 20.80 7.40
N ILE A 9 17.82 21.17 6.76
CA ILE A 9 17.67 21.06 5.31
C ILE A 9 18.32 22.26 4.63
N ASP A 10 19.22 22.01 3.67
CA ASP A 10 19.75 23.03 2.75
C ASP A 10 18.80 23.15 1.55
N PRO A 11 18.07 24.27 1.39
CA PRO A 11 17.12 24.45 0.29
C PRO A 11 17.75 24.31 -1.10
N ASN A 12 19.05 24.61 -1.23
CA ASN A 12 19.74 24.54 -2.52
C ASN A 12 20.01 23.10 -2.98
N LEU A 13 19.90 22.13 -2.07
CA LEU A 13 20.06 20.70 -2.35
C LEU A 13 18.72 19.97 -2.51
N VAL A 14 17.59 20.67 -2.29
CA VAL A 14 16.25 20.10 -2.42
C VAL A 14 15.76 20.27 -3.85
N GLU A 15 16.24 19.40 -4.73
CA GLU A 15 15.78 19.34 -6.13
C GLU A 15 14.76 18.23 -6.34
N PHE A 16 13.73 18.51 -7.13
CA PHE A 16 12.70 17.52 -7.45
C PHE A 16 13.23 16.51 -8.48
N ASN A 17 13.56 15.31 -8.00
CA ASN A 17 13.93 14.18 -8.85
C ASN A 17 12.95 13.01 -8.64
N PRO A 18 12.06 12.71 -9.61
CA PRO A 18 11.06 11.65 -9.48
C PRO A 18 11.66 10.26 -9.20
N ALA A 19 12.77 9.93 -9.87
CA ALA A 19 13.39 8.61 -9.76
C ALA A 19 14.04 8.42 -8.40
N LEU A 20 14.85 9.38 -7.95
CA LEU A 20 15.48 9.34 -6.63
C LEU A 20 14.44 9.37 -5.50
N ARG A 21 13.38 10.17 -5.65
CA ARG A 21 12.28 10.19 -4.67
C ARG A 21 11.59 8.84 -4.55
N SER A 22 11.33 8.18 -5.68
CA SER A 22 10.74 6.83 -5.70
C SER A 22 11.65 5.81 -5.03
N LEU A 23 12.95 5.84 -5.34
CA LEU A 23 13.94 4.95 -4.75
C LEU A 23 14.07 5.16 -3.23
N ALA A 24 14.21 6.40 -2.78
CA ALA A 24 14.27 6.74 -1.36
C ALA A 24 13.00 6.29 -0.61
N LYS A 25 11.82 6.53 -1.21
CA LYS A 25 10.54 6.05 -0.65
C LYS A 25 10.50 4.53 -0.54
N LEU A 26 10.98 3.81 -1.56
CA LEU A 26 11.05 2.36 -1.54
C LEU A 26 11.95 1.85 -0.41
N PHE A 27 13.13 2.45 -0.21
CA PHE A 27 14.04 2.06 0.87
C PHE A 27 13.42 2.27 2.26
N LEU A 28 12.86 3.46 2.51
CA LEU A 28 12.24 3.78 3.79
C LEU A 28 11.05 2.86 4.11
N ASN A 29 10.20 2.60 3.13
CA ASN A 29 9.02 1.75 3.32
C ASN A 29 9.36 0.26 3.41
N SER A 30 10.44 -0.20 2.77
CA SER A 30 10.84 -1.61 2.81
C SER A 30 11.51 -2.00 4.13
N ALA A 31 12.17 -1.04 4.79
CA ALA A 31 12.93 -1.30 6.01
C ALA A 31 12.05 -1.85 7.15
N TRP A 32 10.95 -1.16 7.49
CA TRP A 32 10.08 -1.62 8.57
C TRP A 32 9.33 -2.91 8.24
N GLY A 33 8.94 -3.09 6.97
CA GLY A 33 8.30 -4.32 6.49
C GLY A 33 9.24 -5.54 6.60
N LYS A 34 10.55 -5.32 6.47
CA LYS A 34 11.56 -6.37 6.65
C LYS A 34 11.64 -6.87 8.09
N PHE A 35 11.55 -5.96 9.07
CA PHE A 35 11.53 -6.33 10.50
C PHE A 35 10.33 -7.21 10.86
N ALA A 36 9.19 -7.02 10.20
CA ALA A 36 7.96 -7.79 10.40
C ALA A 36 7.75 -8.93 9.39
N GLN A 37 8.78 -9.29 8.60
CA GLN A 37 8.64 -10.31 7.58
C GLN A 37 8.35 -11.68 8.21
N ASN A 38 7.29 -12.35 7.73
CA ASN A 38 6.95 -13.71 8.15
C ASN A 38 8.12 -14.67 7.82
N PRO A 39 8.75 -15.32 8.81
CA PRO A 39 9.84 -16.24 8.58
C PRO A 39 9.36 -17.58 7.98
N LEU A 40 8.08 -17.92 8.17
CA LEU A 40 7.49 -19.17 7.67
C LEU A 40 7.20 -19.04 6.17
N LYS A 41 8.21 -19.37 5.35
CA LYS A 41 8.13 -19.30 3.89
C LYS A 41 7.72 -20.63 3.29
N ALA A 42 6.80 -20.57 2.34
CA ALA A 42 6.55 -21.64 1.38
C ALA A 42 7.39 -21.40 0.12
N GLU A 43 8.01 -22.45 -0.39
CA GLU A 43 8.75 -22.45 -1.65
C GLU A 43 7.98 -23.30 -2.65
N LEU A 44 7.77 -22.75 -3.85
CA LEU A 44 7.20 -23.46 -4.98
C LEU A 44 8.20 -23.39 -6.13
N ARG A 45 8.58 -24.55 -6.68
CA ARG A 45 9.48 -24.63 -7.83
C ARG A 45 8.80 -25.41 -8.95
N LEU A 46 8.97 -24.94 -10.19
CA LEU A 46 8.65 -25.70 -11.38
C LEU A 46 9.90 -26.51 -11.74
N MET A 47 9.77 -27.82 -11.78
CA MET A 47 10.86 -28.76 -12.06
C MET A 47 10.45 -29.70 -13.17
N LYS A 48 11.42 -30.25 -13.89
CA LYS A 48 11.12 -31.30 -14.86
C LYS A 48 10.88 -32.63 -14.17
N LEU A 49 9.93 -33.41 -14.67
CA LEU A 49 9.56 -34.71 -14.12
C LEU A 49 10.71 -35.73 -14.25
N GLU A 50 11.55 -35.60 -15.30
CA GLU A 50 12.76 -36.41 -15.49
C GLU A 50 13.78 -36.24 -14.35
N ASP A 51 13.78 -35.09 -13.66
CA ASP A 51 14.67 -34.78 -12.53
C ASP A 51 14.12 -35.33 -11.19
N TYR A 52 13.50 -36.51 -11.21
CA TYR A 52 12.78 -37.09 -10.05
C TYR A 52 13.65 -37.20 -8.79
N VAL A 53 14.95 -37.43 -8.94
CA VAL A 53 15.91 -37.47 -7.83
C VAL A 53 16.04 -36.10 -7.16
N GLU A 54 16.13 -35.02 -7.95
CA GLU A 54 16.22 -33.66 -7.42
C GLU A 54 14.89 -33.20 -6.83
N ILE A 55 13.77 -33.63 -7.43
CA ILE A 55 12.43 -33.42 -6.87
C ILE A 55 12.34 -34.05 -5.48
N SER A 56 12.70 -35.33 -5.33
CA SER A 56 12.68 -36.03 -4.04
C SER A 56 13.60 -35.35 -3.02
N LYS A 57 14.85 -35.04 -3.39
CA LYS A 57 15.79 -34.30 -2.52
C LYS A 57 15.24 -32.95 -2.06
N PHE A 58 14.58 -32.21 -2.94
CA PHE A 58 13.99 -30.92 -2.61
C PHE A 58 12.75 -31.08 -1.70
N PHE A 59 11.86 -32.02 -2.04
CA PHE A 59 10.57 -32.21 -1.39
C PHE A 59 10.72 -32.80 0.02
N GLU A 60 11.67 -33.71 0.21
CA GLU A 60 11.94 -34.44 1.46
C GLU A 60 13.14 -33.87 2.23
N ALA A 61 13.63 -32.69 1.85
CA ALA A 61 14.76 -32.06 2.52
C ALA A 61 14.51 -31.94 4.04
N PRO A 62 15.45 -32.35 4.91
CA PRO A 62 15.31 -32.19 6.34
C PRO A 62 15.03 -30.74 6.75
N GLY A 63 14.10 -30.55 7.69
CA GLY A 63 13.66 -29.22 8.10
C GLY A 63 12.62 -28.57 7.19
N TYR A 64 12.12 -29.30 6.19
CA TYR A 64 10.99 -28.87 5.36
C TYR A 64 9.84 -29.88 5.45
N GLU A 65 8.62 -29.35 5.43
CA GLU A 65 7.39 -30.09 5.26
C GLU A 65 6.97 -30.07 3.78
N PRO A 66 6.80 -31.24 3.14
CA PRO A 66 6.22 -31.32 1.81
C PRO A 66 4.79 -30.77 1.82
N LYS A 67 4.41 -29.98 0.79
CA LYS A 67 3.05 -29.41 0.68
C LYS A 67 2.31 -29.93 -0.54
N ASN A 68 2.84 -29.67 -1.74
CA ASN A 68 2.12 -29.95 -2.97
C ASN A 68 3.05 -30.57 -4.01
N LEU A 69 2.55 -31.54 -4.76
CA LEU A 69 3.18 -32.06 -5.97
C LEU A 69 2.12 -32.07 -7.07
N ILE A 70 2.12 -31.03 -7.92
CA ILE A 70 1.06 -30.78 -8.90
C ILE A 70 1.66 -30.84 -10.29
N ARG A 71 1.23 -31.80 -11.10
CA ARG A 71 1.66 -31.90 -12.50
C ARG A 71 1.16 -30.67 -13.27
N TRP A 72 2.07 -29.98 -13.96
CA TRP A 72 1.72 -28.84 -14.80
C TRP A 72 1.42 -29.27 -16.23
N ASN A 73 2.29 -30.12 -16.79
CA ASN A 73 2.13 -30.74 -18.11
C ASN A 73 2.84 -32.11 -18.15
N GLU A 74 3.07 -32.65 -19.35
CA GLU A 74 3.69 -33.96 -19.51
C GLU A 74 5.10 -34.04 -18.88
N ASP A 75 5.86 -32.97 -18.96
CA ASP A 75 7.30 -32.95 -18.60
C ASP A 75 7.62 -32.17 -17.33
N MET A 76 6.66 -31.43 -16.76
CA MET A 76 6.91 -30.50 -15.65
C MET A 76 5.95 -30.71 -14.47
N VAL A 77 6.48 -30.49 -13.27
CA VAL A 77 5.76 -30.60 -12.01
C VAL A 77 6.07 -29.41 -11.10
N PHE A 78 5.04 -28.88 -10.47
CA PHE A 78 5.18 -27.96 -9.36
C PHE A 78 5.42 -28.72 -8.07
N VAL A 79 6.57 -28.45 -7.45
CA VAL A 79 6.98 -29.04 -6.18
C VAL A 79 6.97 -27.94 -5.12
N GLY A 80 6.07 -28.07 -4.16
CA GLY A 80 5.85 -27.11 -3.08
C GLY A 80 6.26 -27.68 -1.73
N ARG A 81 7.05 -26.93 -0.97
CA ARG A 81 7.44 -27.25 0.41
C ARG A 81 7.35 -26.03 1.31
N GLN A 82 7.33 -26.22 2.61
CA GLN A 82 7.38 -25.15 3.60
C GLN A 82 8.43 -25.50 4.65
N ILE A 83 9.12 -24.50 5.21
CA ILE A 83 10.03 -24.78 6.34
C ILE A 83 9.21 -25.33 7.53
N SER A 84 9.69 -26.38 8.18
CA SER A 84 9.03 -26.94 9.37
C SER A 84 9.15 -25.96 10.54
N LYS A 85 8.22 -26.04 11.49
CA LYS A 85 8.26 -25.18 12.69
C LYS A 85 9.52 -25.39 13.53
N ASP A 86 10.00 -26.64 13.58
CA ASP A 86 11.18 -27.01 14.38
C ASP A 86 12.49 -26.52 13.75
N ALA A 87 12.54 -26.41 12.42
CA ALA A 87 13.68 -25.84 11.69
C ALA A 87 13.56 -24.32 11.48
N LEU A 88 12.43 -23.72 11.87
CA LEU A 88 12.16 -22.30 11.68
C LEU A 88 13.13 -21.47 12.51
N THR A 89 13.98 -20.73 11.83
CA THR A 89 14.85 -19.73 12.45
C THR A 89 14.46 -18.34 11.95
N THR A 90 14.33 -17.39 12.87
CA THR A 90 14.09 -15.99 12.50
C THR A 90 15.35 -15.41 11.86
N THR A 91 15.19 -14.60 10.81
CA THR A 91 16.36 -13.94 10.20
C THR A 91 16.96 -12.91 11.15
N LYS A 92 18.27 -12.62 11.01
CA LYS A 92 18.98 -11.63 11.84
C LYS A 92 18.35 -10.23 11.81
N PHE A 93 17.57 -9.93 10.78
CA PHE A 93 16.91 -8.64 10.57
C PHE A 93 15.41 -8.68 10.86
N THR A 94 14.91 -9.72 11.55
CA THR A 94 13.50 -9.81 11.97
C THR A 94 13.38 -9.35 13.42
N ASN A 95 12.58 -8.31 13.65
CA ASN A 95 12.16 -7.89 14.98
C ASN A 95 10.72 -7.36 14.89
N ILE A 96 9.78 -8.22 15.29
CA ILE A 96 8.35 -7.94 15.20
C ILE A 96 7.92 -6.70 15.99
N MET A 97 8.65 -6.34 17.05
CA MET A 97 8.33 -5.17 17.89
C MET A 97 8.41 -3.87 17.10
N TYR A 98 9.38 -3.72 16.19
CA TYR A 98 9.44 -2.56 15.30
C TYR A 98 8.24 -2.48 14.36
N GLY A 99 7.77 -3.61 13.84
CA GLY A 99 6.55 -3.66 13.02
C GLY A 99 5.31 -3.26 13.81
N ILE A 100 5.17 -3.76 15.05
CA ILE A 100 4.06 -3.44 15.94
C ILE A 100 4.06 -1.94 16.27
N ILE A 101 5.18 -1.38 16.71
CA ILE A 101 5.28 0.03 17.09
C ILE A 101 5.04 0.92 15.88
N THR A 102 5.67 0.64 14.73
CA THR A 102 5.52 1.45 13.51
C THR A 102 4.06 1.50 13.05
N THR A 103 3.40 0.33 12.95
CA THR A 103 2.01 0.28 12.50
C THR A 103 1.03 0.84 13.53
N SER A 104 1.31 0.70 14.82
CA SER A 104 0.47 1.29 15.89
C SER A 104 0.58 2.81 15.90
N ALA A 105 1.80 3.36 15.81
CA ALA A 105 2.02 4.80 15.72
C ALA A 105 1.33 5.42 14.48
N ALA A 106 1.44 4.76 13.32
CA ALA A 106 0.74 5.19 12.10
C ALA A 106 -0.79 5.21 12.29
N ARG A 107 -1.37 4.15 12.90
CA ARG A 107 -2.82 4.09 13.18
C ARG A 107 -3.27 5.16 14.18
N ILE A 108 -2.50 5.41 15.23
CA ILE A 108 -2.81 6.48 16.22
C ILE A 108 -2.83 7.84 15.52
N ARG A 109 -1.85 8.10 14.63
CA ARG A 109 -1.79 9.36 13.89
C ARG A 109 -2.93 9.53 12.89
N LEU A 110 -3.31 8.46 12.20
CA LEU A 110 -4.49 8.45 11.34
C LEU A 110 -5.77 8.69 12.17
N TYR A 111 -5.86 8.07 13.33
CA TYR A 111 -7.00 8.23 14.23
C TYR A 111 -7.12 9.66 14.78
N ASP A 112 -6.02 10.33 15.14
CA ASP A 112 -6.03 11.76 15.52
C ASP A 112 -6.61 12.63 14.39
N ALA A 113 -6.16 12.40 13.14
CA ALA A 113 -6.73 13.11 11.98
C ALA A 113 -8.24 12.85 11.83
N MET A 114 -8.71 11.61 12.00
CA MET A 114 -10.13 11.26 11.94
C MET A 114 -10.94 11.92 13.08
N GLN A 115 -10.40 11.99 14.29
CA GLN A 115 -11.04 12.65 15.44
C GLN A 115 -11.22 14.14 15.19
N ARG A 116 -10.19 14.83 14.68
CA ARG A 116 -10.24 16.27 14.38
C ARG A 116 -11.21 16.60 13.24
N VAL A 117 -11.25 15.75 12.22
CA VAL A 117 -12.22 15.87 11.13
C VAL A 117 -13.64 15.68 11.64
N GLY A 118 -13.83 14.74 12.57
CA GLY A 118 -15.13 14.36 13.13
C GLY A 118 -15.86 13.34 12.24
N ALA A 119 -16.55 12.40 12.90
CA ALA A 119 -17.18 11.26 12.22
C ALA A 119 -18.21 11.65 11.14
N SER A 120 -18.91 12.78 11.32
CA SER A 120 -19.90 13.27 10.35
C SER A 120 -19.31 13.82 9.06
N ASN A 121 -18.04 14.23 9.08
CA ASN A 121 -17.34 14.80 7.93
C ASN A 121 -16.49 13.76 7.20
N LEU A 122 -16.14 12.67 7.88
CA LEU A 122 -15.29 11.62 7.34
C LEU A 122 -16.02 10.86 6.22
N ILE A 123 -15.35 10.70 5.08
CA ILE A 123 -15.85 9.94 3.93
C ILE A 123 -15.16 8.58 3.86
N TYR A 124 -13.82 8.58 3.93
CA TYR A 124 -13.01 7.39 3.74
C TYR A 124 -11.65 7.54 4.41
N CYS A 125 -11.04 6.42 4.82
CA CYS A 125 -9.65 6.38 5.28
C CYS A 125 -8.95 5.10 4.80
N ASP A 126 -7.69 5.19 4.42
CA ASP A 126 -6.85 4.03 4.14
C ASP A 126 -5.39 4.30 4.53
N THR A 127 -4.89 3.52 5.49
CA THR A 127 -3.49 3.42 5.94
C THR A 127 -2.86 4.73 6.44
N ASP A 128 -2.73 5.71 5.57
CA ASP A 128 -2.06 7.00 5.74
C ASP A 128 -2.83 8.16 5.05
N SER A 129 -4.07 7.92 4.61
CA SER A 129 -4.92 8.90 3.92
C SER A 129 -6.30 9.04 4.57
N VAL A 130 -6.84 10.27 4.54
CA VAL A 130 -8.20 10.60 5.00
C VAL A 130 -8.88 11.46 3.94
N MET A 131 -10.09 11.07 3.54
CA MET A 131 -10.98 11.87 2.69
C MET A 131 -12.15 12.35 3.52
N PHE A 132 -12.44 13.64 3.45
CA PHE A 132 -13.45 14.25 4.31
C PHE A 132 -14.05 15.51 3.70
N ARG A 133 -15.20 15.91 4.26
CA ARG A 133 -15.90 17.16 3.95
C ARG A 133 -15.43 18.24 4.91
N GLN A 134 -15.26 19.47 4.41
CA GLN A 134 -15.01 20.62 5.27
C GLN A 134 -15.65 21.87 4.67
N LYS A 135 -15.95 22.85 5.53
CA LYS A 135 -16.38 24.18 5.07
C LYS A 135 -15.20 24.91 4.42
N ARG A 136 -15.47 25.70 3.38
CA ARG A 136 -14.43 26.52 2.74
C ARG A 136 -13.85 27.51 3.74
N GLY A 137 -12.53 27.63 3.77
CA GLY A 137 -11.80 28.49 4.70
C GLY A 137 -11.56 27.88 6.09
N GLN A 138 -12.09 26.69 6.38
CA GLN A 138 -11.80 25.97 7.62
C GLN A 138 -10.63 25.00 7.40
N ASP A 139 -9.70 24.94 8.34
CA ASP A 139 -8.64 23.95 8.39
C ASP A 139 -8.83 23.02 9.59
N LEU A 140 -9.44 21.85 9.35
CA LEU A 140 -9.72 20.87 10.42
C LEU A 140 -8.45 20.13 10.88
N LEU A 141 -7.46 19.98 9.99
CA LEU A 141 -6.25 19.22 10.30
C LEU A 141 -5.16 20.10 10.92
N GLY A 142 -5.17 21.40 10.63
CA GLY A 142 -4.26 22.37 11.23
C GLY A 142 -2.80 21.93 11.13
N ASP A 143 -2.15 21.75 12.27
CA ASP A 143 -0.75 21.35 12.38
C ASP A 143 -0.45 19.94 11.84
N LEU A 144 -1.46 19.07 11.65
CA LEU A 144 -1.23 17.75 11.05
C LEU A 144 -0.96 17.83 9.55
N LYS A 145 -1.38 18.90 8.87
CA LYS A 145 -1.23 19.08 7.42
C LYS A 145 0.07 19.81 7.08
N GLY A 146 0.73 19.43 5.98
CA GLY A 146 1.93 20.09 5.48
C GLY A 146 2.85 19.19 4.66
N ASP A 147 4.04 19.72 4.35
CA ASP A 147 5.04 19.05 3.48
C ASP A 147 6.21 18.43 4.25
N GLY A 148 6.26 18.62 5.58
CA GLY A 148 7.29 18.04 6.46
C GLY A 148 7.10 16.55 6.76
N LEU A 149 8.10 15.92 7.36
CA LEU A 149 8.04 14.49 7.67
C LEU A 149 6.85 14.20 8.62
N GLY A 150 6.08 13.16 8.25
CA GLY A 150 4.91 12.73 9.02
C GLY A 150 3.69 13.67 8.90
N LYS A 151 3.77 14.79 8.18
CA LYS A 151 2.61 15.65 7.91
C LYS A 151 1.75 15.03 6.80
N LEU A 152 0.45 15.33 6.83
CA LEU A 152 -0.51 14.95 5.81
C LEU A 152 -0.46 15.95 4.66
N THR A 153 0.01 15.52 3.51
CA THR A 153 0.06 16.35 2.30
C THR A 153 -1.31 16.40 1.64
N ASN A 154 -1.67 17.57 1.09
CA ASN A 154 -2.88 17.69 0.29
C ASN A 154 -2.65 17.08 -1.10
N GLU A 155 -3.36 15.98 -1.42
CA GLU A 155 -3.24 15.29 -2.71
C GLU A 155 -4.18 15.84 -3.80
N VAL A 156 -5.01 16.84 -3.48
CA VAL A 156 -5.88 17.47 -4.48
C VAL A 156 -5.02 18.26 -5.46
N PRO A 157 -5.13 18.04 -6.78
CA PRO A 157 -4.35 18.79 -7.75
C PRO A 157 -4.60 20.30 -7.65
N ASN A 158 -3.54 21.10 -7.82
CA ASN A 158 -3.62 22.55 -7.79
C ASN A 158 -4.65 23.08 -8.80
N GLY A 159 -5.46 24.07 -8.39
CA GLY A 159 -6.52 24.64 -9.22
C GLY A 159 -7.76 23.74 -9.37
N LYS A 160 -7.86 22.64 -8.61
CA LYS A 160 -9.01 21.75 -8.61
C LYS A 160 -9.66 21.65 -7.24
N LYS A 161 -10.95 21.34 -7.24
CA LYS A 161 -11.71 20.98 -6.03
C LYS A 161 -12.35 19.61 -6.20
N ILE A 162 -12.47 18.86 -5.11
CA ILE A 162 -13.26 17.62 -5.10
C ILE A 162 -14.74 18.01 -5.09
N VAL A 163 -15.49 17.50 -6.06
CA VAL A 163 -16.94 17.73 -6.16
C VAL A 163 -17.73 16.53 -5.67
N GLU A 164 -17.23 15.32 -5.97
CA GLU A 164 -17.94 14.09 -5.64
C GLU A 164 -16.94 12.97 -5.35
N VAL A 165 -17.26 12.15 -4.35
CA VAL A 165 -16.49 10.96 -3.98
C VAL A 165 -17.46 9.80 -3.87
N VAL A 166 -17.13 8.69 -4.51
CA VAL A 166 -17.89 7.44 -4.46
C VAL A 166 -16.98 6.36 -3.90
N THR A 167 -17.42 5.70 -2.83
CA THR A 167 -16.69 4.60 -2.18
C THR A 167 -17.54 3.35 -2.27
N VAL A 168 -17.07 2.33 -2.99
CA VAL A 168 -17.81 1.07 -3.18
C VAL A 168 -17.38 0.04 -2.14
N ALA A 169 -16.08 -0.07 -1.89
CA ALA A 169 -15.48 -1.04 -0.99
C ALA A 169 -14.09 -0.57 -0.50
N PRO A 170 -13.47 -1.24 0.48
CA PRO A 170 -12.09 -0.96 0.87
C PRO A 170 -11.16 -1.00 -0.35
N LYS A 171 -10.45 0.11 -0.59
CA LYS A 171 -9.51 0.33 -1.70
C LYS A 171 -10.17 0.32 -3.09
N VAL A 172 -11.49 0.57 -3.15
CA VAL A 172 -12.28 0.74 -4.37
C VAL A 172 -13.12 2.02 -4.28
N TYR A 173 -12.63 3.10 -4.88
CA TYR A 173 -13.26 4.42 -4.85
C TYR A 173 -12.96 5.25 -6.10
N GLY A 174 -13.85 6.19 -6.39
CA GLY A 174 -13.73 7.19 -7.43
C GLY A 174 -13.82 8.60 -6.86
N ILE A 175 -13.01 9.52 -7.37
CA ILE A 175 -13.01 10.93 -7.00
C ILE A 175 -13.21 11.75 -8.27
N LYS A 176 -14.19 12.65 -8.25
CA LYS A 176 -14.45 13.64 -9.28
C LYS A 176 -13.88 14.99 -8.83
N PHE A 177 -13.01 15.55 -9.66
CA PHE A 177 -12.43 16.87 -9.51
C PHE A 177 -12.99 17.83 -10.56
N GLU A 178 -13.14 19.09 -10.19
CA GLU A 178 -13.55 20.17 -11.09
C GLU A 178 -12.53 21.31 -10.99
N ASN A 179 -12.09 21.81 -12.14
CA ASN A 179 -11.22 22.99 -12.24
C ASN A 179 -12.04 24.29 -12.15
N ASP A 180 -11.38 25.44 -12.06
CA ASP A 180 -12.05 26.75 -12.09
C ASP A 180 -12.85 27.01 -13.38
N ASP A 181 -12.43 26.41 -14.51
CA ASP A 181 -13.12 26.49 -15.81
C ASP A 181 -14.36 25.56 -15.91
N GLY A 182 -14.67 24.80 -14.86
CA GLY A 182 -15.78 23.82 -14.85
C GLY A 182 -15.46 22.48 -15.52
N GLU A 183 -14.22 22.28 -15.97
CA GLU A 183 -13.78 21.01 -16.55
C GLU A 183 -13.66 19.92 -15.47
N ASN A 184 -14.25 18.75 -15.74
CA ASN A 184 -14.25 17.61 -14.84
C ASN A 184 -13.12 16.62 -15.16
N SER A 185 -12.43 16.15 -14.12
CA SER A 185 -11.45 15.07 -14.20
C SER A 185 -11.69 14.03 -13.10
N TYR A 186 -11.26 12.79 -13.34
CA TYR A 186 -11.59 11.67 -12.47
C TYR A 186 -10.32 10.93 -12.03
N SER A 187 -10.31 10.46 -10.78
CA SER A 187 -9.32 9.53 -10.26
C SER A 187 -10.04 8.30 -9.75
N ILE A 188 -9.68 7.13 -10.29
CA ILE A 188 -10.29 5.85 -9.93
C ILE A 188 -9.22 4.97 -9.32
N LYS A 189 -9.54 4.38 -8.16
CA LYS A 189 -8.72 3.38 -7.48
C LYS A 189 -9.56 2.14 -7.30
N ALA A 190 -9.10 1.01 -7.84
CA ALA A 190 -9.81 -0.27 -7.76
C ALA A 190 -8.80 -1.40 -7.50
N LYS A 191 -8.54 -1.71 -6.23
CA LYS A 191 -7.63 -2.82 -5.89
C LYS A 191 -8.23 -4.16 -6.31
N GLY A 192 -7.40 -5.01 -6.91
CA GLY A 192 -7.80 -6.34 -7.41
C GLY A 192 -8.25 -6.34 -8.87
N ILE A 193 -8.38 -5.16 -9.49
CA ILE A 193 -8.69 -5.02 -10.91
C ILE A 193 -7.50 -4.37 -11.61
N THR A 194 -6.91 -5.08 -12.58
CA THR A 194 -5.92 -4.47 -13.46
C THR A 194 -6.66 -3.56 -14.44
N LEU A 195 -6.51 -2.25 -14.28
CA LEU A 195 -7.09 -1.24 -15.17
C LEU A 195 -6.36 -1.24 -16.53
N ASN A 196 -6.70 -2.22 -17.37
CA ASN A 196 -6.40 -2.22 -18.79
C ASN A 196 -7.49 -1.45 -19.57
N LYS A 197 -7.25 -1.15 -20.85
CA LYS A 197 -8.16 -0.35 -21.70
C LYS A 197 -9.62 -0.85 -21.66
N LYS A 198 -9.85 -2.16 -21.72
CA LYS A 198 -11.20 -2.78 -21.66
C LYS A 198 -11.85 -2.66 -20.28
N SER A 199 -11.08 -2.90 -19.21
CA SER A 199 -11.60 -2.81 -17.84
C SER A 199 -11.84 -1.36 -17.40
N ALA A 200 -11.09 -0.39 -17.92
CA ALA A 200 -11.30 1.03 -17.65
C ALA A 200 -12.61 1.55 -18.24
N GLU A 201 -13.09 0.94 -19.34
CA GLU A 201 -14.41 1.23 -19.93
C GLU A 201 -15.56 0.72 -19.04
N ALA A 202 -15.34 -0.36 -18.28
CA ALA A 202 -16.34 -0.93 -17.36
C ALA A 202 -16.28 -0.30 -15.96
N VAL A 203 -15.07 0.03 -15.47
CA VAL A 203 -14.84 0.61 -14.15
C VAL A 203 -14.76 2.14 -14.28
N THR A 204 -15.90 2.74 -14.56
CA THR A 204 -16.05 4.20 -14.65
C THR A 204 -16.63 4.78 -13.36
N PHE A 205 -16.48 6.09 -13.18
CA PHE A 205 -17.08 6.80 -12.05
C PHE A 205 -18.61 6.60 -11.99
N ASP A 206 -19.28 6.65 -13.16
CA ASP A 206 -20.72 6.44 -13.26
C ASP A 206 -21.12 5.00 -12.94
N ALA A 207 -20.33 4.02 -13.38
CA ALA A 207 -20.55 2.62 -13.01
C ALA A 207 -20.42 2.43 -11.49
N MET A 208 -19.39 2.99 -10.87
CA MET A 208 -19.23 2.95 -9.41
C MET A 208 -20.41 3.60 -8.68
N LYS A 209 -20.88 4.75 -9.18
CA LYS A 209 -22.04 5.46 -8.60
C LYS A 209 -23.31 4.60 -8.63
N LYS A 210 -23.56 3.92 -9.74
CA LYS A 210 -24.70 2.98 -9.89
C LYS A 210 -24.63 1.76 -8.96
N MET A 211 -23.46 1.42 -8.42
CA MET A 211 -23.33 0.30 -7.48
C MET A 211 -23.61 0.68 -6.02
N VAL A 212 -23.50 1.97 -5.70
CA VAL A 212 -23.70 2.49 -4.33
C VAL A 212 -25.11 3.04 -4.12
N CYS A 213 -25.78 3.45 -5.21
CA CYS A 213 -27.19 3.81 -5.24
C CYS A 213 -28.08 2.57 -5.42
#